data_AF-A0A2E7NX42-F1
#
_entry.id   AF-A0A2E7NX42-F1
#
_cell.length_a   1.000
_cell.length_b   1.000
_cell.length_c   1.000
_cell.angle_alpha   90.00
_cell.angle_beta   90.00
_cell.angle_gamma   90.00
#
_symmetry.space_group_name_H-M   'P 1'
#
loop_
_entity.id
_entity.type
_entity.pdbx_description
1 polymer ?
#
loop_
_entity_poly.entity_id
_entity_poly.type
_entity_poly.pdbx_seq_one_letter_code
_entity_poly.pdbx_strand_id
1 'polypeptide(L)' 'MDDKKAANNSEKSKALAAALAQIEKQFGKGSVMRMEDGVIAEEIQAVSTGSLGLDIALGIGGLPRGRVIEIY' A
#
# COMPACT_ATOMS: atom_id res chain seq x y z
N MET A 1 -30.54 20.25 2.59
CA MET A 1 -29.20 20.88 2.45
C MET A 1 -28.12 19.81 2.18
N ASP A 2 -28.53 18.65 1.65
CA ASP A 2 -27.77 17.40 1.78
C ASP A 2 -27.05 17.02 0.48
N ASP A 3 -27.52 17.53 -0.66
CA ASP A 3 -26.93 17.29 -1.99
C ASP A 3 -25.55 17.94 -2.16
N LYS A 4 -25.30 19.10 -1.50
CA LYS A 4 -23.99 19.78 -1.53
C LYS A 4 -22.89 19.02 -0.77
N LYS A 5 -23.25 18.18 0.21
CA LYS A 5 -22.29 17.43 1.02
C LYS A 5 -21.75 16.21 0.27
N ALA A 6 -22.60 15.55 -0.52
CA ALA A 6 -22.23 14.43 -1.37
C ALA A 6 -21.31 14.86 -2.53
N ALA A 7 -21.61 15.98 -3.20
CA ALA A 7 -20.77 16.53 -4.27
C ALA A 7 -19.35 16.91 -3.78
N ASN A 8 -19.25 17.54 -2.60
CA ASN A 8 -17.97 17.87 -1.99
C ASN A 8 -17.13 16.65 -1.61
N ASN A 9 -17.77 15.52 -1.28
CA ASN A 9 -17.04 14.30 -0.93
C ASN A 9 -16.42 13.64 -2.18
N SER A 10 -17.13 13.67 -3.31
CA SER A 10 -16.65 13.16 -4.59
C SER A 10 -15.44 13.93 -5.12
N GLU A 11 -15.51 15.26 -5.14
CA GLU A 11 -14.40 16.11 -5.62
C GLU A 11 -13.15 16.00 -4.73
N LYS A 12 -13.34 15.92 -3.40
CA LYS A 12 -12.24 15.63 -2.46
C LYS A 12 -11.60 14.26 -2.73
N SER A 13 -12.40 13.24 -3.02
CA SER A 13 -11.91 11.89 -3.28
C SER A 13 -11.09 11.82 -4.56
N LYS A 14 -11.52 12.53 -5.62
CA LYS A 14 -10.76 12.64 -6.88
C LYS A 14 -9.44 13.38 -6.68
N ALA A 15 -9.45 14.52 -5.99
CA ALA A 15 -8.24 15.28 -5.71
C ALA A 15 -7.24 14.47 -4.87
N LEU A 16 -7.74 13.72 -3.88
CA LEU A 16 -6.93 12.81 -3.07
C LEU A 16 -6.31 11.70 -3.92
N ALA A 17 -7.08 11.03 -4.78
CA ALA A 17 -6.56 9.98 -5.65
C ALA A 17 -5.48 10.50 -6.62
N ALA A 18 -5.68 11.70 -7.19
CA ALA A 18 -4.70 12.33 -8.06
C ALA A 18 -3.39 12.67 -7.32
N ALA A 19 -3.48 13.18 -6.09
CA ALA A 19 -2.31 13.48 -5.27
C ALA A 19 -1.53 12.20 -4.89
N LEU A 20 -2.24 11.13 -4.51
CA LEU A 20 -1.62 9.83 -4.20
C LEU A 20 -0.87 9.27 -5.41
N ALA A 21 -1.50 9.30 -6.60
CA ALA A 21 -0.86 8.86 -7.84
C ALA A 21 0.38 9.70 -8.21
N GLN A 22 0.34 11.01 -7.93
CA GLN A 22 1.49 11.89 -8.15
C GLN A 22 2.67 11.52 -7.22
N ILE A 23 2.41 11.21 -5.96
CA ILE A 23 3.43 10.80 -4.98
C ILE A 23 4.07 9.48 -5.42
N GLU A 24 3.28 8.47 -5.76
CA GLU A 24 3.82 7.18 -6.23
C GLU A 24 4.64 7.32 -7.51
N LYS A 25 4.23 8.18 -8.45
CA LYS A 25 5.00 8.42 -9.68
C LYS A 25 6.35 9.08 -9.41
N GLN A 26 6.43 9.98 -8.43
CA GLN A 26 7.66 10.73 -8.13
C GLN A 26 8.63 9.93 -7.26
N PHE A 27 8.12 9.17 -6.29
CA PHE A 27 8.93 8.51 -5.24
C PHE A 27 8.98 6.98 -5.36
N GLY A 28 8.23 6.40 -6.31
CA GLY A 28 8.17 4.97 -6.57
C GLY A 28 6.93 4.30 -5.95
N LYS A 29 6.60 3.11 -6.47
CA LYS A 29 5.48 2.30 -5.96
C LYS A 29 5.66 2.02 -4.46
N GLY A 30 4.60 2.18 -3.68
CA GLY A 30 4.60 1.94 -2.23
C GLY A 30 5.17 3.10 -1.39
N SER A 31 5.48 4.26 -1.99
CA SER A 31 5.85 5.47 -1.24
C SER A 31 4.71 6.05 -0.41
N VAL A 32 3.47 5.73 -0.77
CA VAL A 32 2.25 6.02 0.00
C VAL A 32 1.26 4.88 -0.22
N MET A 33 0.58 4.46 0.84
CA MET A 33 -0.43 3.41 0.77
C MET A 33 -1.45 3.60 1.88
N ARG A 34 -2.65 3.06 1.68
CA ARG A 34 -3.64 2.97 2.76
C ARG A 34 -3.20 1.86 3.71
N MET A 35 -3.28 2.13 5.00
CA MET A 35 -3.11 1.13 6.05
C MET A 35 -4.41 0.31 6.19
N GLU A 36 -4.94 -0.15 5.07
CA GLU A 36 -6.05 -1.10 5.02
C GLU A 36 -5.44 -2.50 4.95
N ASP A 37 -5.96 -3.42 5.75
CA ASP A 37 -5.47 -4.79 5.79
C ASP A 37 -5.62 -5.44 4.41
N GLY A 38 -4.51 -5.89 3.82
CA GLY A 38 -4.53 -6.75 2.63
C GLY A 38 -4.23 -6.10 1.28
N VAL A 39 -3.73 -4.86 1.22
CA VAL A 39 -3.14 -4.35 -0.04
C VAL A 39 -1.78 -4.98 -0.25
N ILE A 40 -1.78 -6.20 -0.80
CA ILE A 40 -0.59 -6.96 -1.15
C ILE A 40 0.01 -6.34 -2.42
N ALA A 41 1.28 -5.99 -2.38
CA ALA A 41 2.05 -5.73 -3.59
C ALA A 41 2.26 -7.07 -4.33
N GLU A 42 1.31 -7.44 -5.21
CA GLU A 42 1.22 -8.76 -5.87
C GLU A 42 2.46 -9.16 -6.71
N GLU A 43 3.42 -8.26 -6.92
CA GLU A 43 4.58 -8.48 -7.81
C GLU A 43 5.94 -8.48 -7.09
N ILE A 44 6.00 -8.69 -5.77
CA ILE A 44 7.28 -8.77 -5.06
C ILE A 44 7.70 -10.23 -4.87
N GLN A 45 8.82 -10.62 -5.48
CA GLN A 45 9.42 -11.92 -5.19
C GLN A 45 9.89 -11.98 -3.73
N ALA A 46 9.42 -12.97 -2.98
CA ALA A 46 9.74 -13.17 -1.58
C ALA A 46 10.41 -14.53 -1.31
N VAL A 47 11.14 -14.61 -0.20
CA VAL A 47 11.68 -15.84 0.37
C VAL A 47 11.02 -16.06 1.72
N SER A 48 10.40 -17.24 1.93
CA SER A 48 9.72 -17.56 3.20
C SER A 48 10.65 -17.35 4.39
N THR A 49 10.09 -16.82 5.48
CA THR A 49 10.76 -16.67 6.78
C THR A 49 10.94 -18.02 7.50
N GLY A 50 10.28 -19.08 7.02
CA GLY A 50 10.17 -20.36 7.73
C GLY A 50 9.06 -20.39 8.78
N SER A 51 8.36 -19.28 9.01
CA SER A 51 7.21 -19.17 9.90
C SER A 51 5.97 -18.74 9.12
N LEU A 52 4.98 -19.64 9.03
CA LEU A 52 3.75 -19.38 8.28
C LEU A 52 3.01 -18.13 8.79
N GLY A 53 2.96 -17.94 10.12
CA GLY A 53 2.30 -16.76 10.70
C GLY A 53 2.97 -15.45 10.31
N LEU A 54 4.32 -15.46 10.23
CA LEU A 54 5.07 -14.27 9.83
C LEU A 54 4.96 -14.01 8.33
N ASP A 55 4.99 -15.06 7.49
CA ASP A 55 4.82 -14.94 6.04
C ASP A 55 3.45 -14.36 5.68
N ILE A 56 2.40 -14.74 6.42
CA ILE A 56 1.05 -14.16 6.29
C ILE A 56 1.03 -12.71 6.74
N ALA A 57 1.61 -12.39 7.90
CA ALA A 57 1.63 -11.04 8.44
C ALA A 57 2.39 -10.06 7.54
N LEU A 58 3.45 -10.51 6.86
CA LEU A 58 4.19 -9.72 5.87
C LEU A 58 3.38 -9.47 4.58
N GLY A 59 2.28 -10.18 4.36
CA GLY A 59 1.36 -10.01 3.22
C GLY A 59 1.90 -10.49 1.86
N ILE A 60 3.22 -10.50 1.67
CA ILE A 60 3.89 -10.94 0.43
C ILE A 60 4.44 -12.38 0.50
N GLY A 61 4.18 -13.10 1.60
CA GLY A 61 4.63 -14.48 1.78
C GLY A 61 6.11 -14.64 2.18
N GLY A 62 6.74 -13.59 2.71
CA GLY A 62 8.09 -13.67 3.27
C GLY A 62 8.93 -12.41 3.07
N LEU A 63 10.25 -12.59 3.08
CA LEU A 63 11.25 -11.54 2.96
C LEU A 63 11.44 -11.11 1.48
N PRO A 64 11.32 -9.81 1.14
CA PRO A 64 11.41 -9.35 -0.24
C PRO A 64 12.83 -9.46 -0.80
N ARG A 65 12.97 -10.04 -2.01
CA ARG A 65 14.26 -10.15 -2.71
C ARG A 65 14.74 -8.78 -3.18
N GLY A 66 16.05 -8.54 -3.11
CA GLY A 66 16.67 -7.30 -3.56
C GLY A 66 16.39 -6.09 -2.65
N ARG A 67 15.98 -6.33 -1.40
CA ARG A 67 15.74 -5.31 -0.38
C ARG A 67 16.56 -5.60 0.87
N VAL A 68 16.88 -4.53 1.60
CA VAL A 68 17.51 -4.62 2.92
C VAL A 68 16.42 -4.82 3.96
N ILE A 69 16.65 -5.75 4.88
CA ILE A 69 15.73 -6.10 5.96
C ILE A 69 16.49 -5.92 7.28
N GLU A 70 15.85 -5.29 8.25
CA GLU A 70 16.35 -5.14 9.60
C GLU A 70 15.59 -6.10 10.54
N ILE A 71 16.33 -6.84 11.37
CA ILE A 71 15.78 -7.73 12.41
C ILE A 71 16.54 -7.38 13.69
N TYR A 72 15.81 -7.02 14.74
CA TYR A 72 16.33 -6.65 16.05
C TYR A 72 15.66 -7.46 17.16
#